data_AF-A0A7Y4VVV9-F1
#
_entry.id   AF-A0A7Y4VVV9-F1
#
_cell.length_a   1.000
_cell.length_b   1.000
_cell.length_c   1.000
_cell.angle_alpha   90.00
_cell.angle_beta   90.00
_cell.angle_gamma   90.00
#
_symmetry.space_group_name_H-M   'P 1'
#
loop_
_entity.id
_entity.type
_entity.pdbx_description
1 polymer ?
#
loop_
_entity_poly.entity_id
_entity_poly.type
_entity_poly.pdbx_seq_one_letter_code
_entity_poly.pdbx_strand_id
1 'polypeptide(L)'
;MHLWHLLLGVFAFVQGQPQAVPRGSAPTLDGTIGPAEWTDAADLPLGTGGHLYLKHDGRDLHVAIRGSGLILADLCVERGDTVRVLHSSASLGTATYAPGGTDSRTRLGVFAWALRDGTAESRGPAGRQEHYDRFGWAATTVGMAG
;
A
#
# COMPACT_ATOMS: atom_id res chain seq x y z
N MET A 1 -29.31 -27.28 5.51
CA MET A 1 -28.83 -25.87 5.46
C MET A 1 -27.31 -25.91 5.44
N HIS A 2 -26.70 -25.76 4.26
CA HIS A 2 -25.23 -25.69 4.14
C HIS A 2 -24.82 -24.22 4.04
N LEU A 3 -24.21 -23.75 5.11
CA LEU A 3 -23.72 -22.39 5.27
C LEU A 3 -22.37 -22.30 4.57
N TRP A 4 -22.36 -21.88 3.30
CA TRP A 4 -21.12 -21.56 2.59
C TRP A 4 -20.59 -20.25 3.17
N HIS A 5 -19.64 -20.33 4.10
CA HIS A 5 -18.80 -19.18 4.43
C HIS A 5 -17.84 -18.97 3.26
N LEU A 6 -18.24 -18.14 2.30
CA LEU A 6 -17.31 -17.50 1.38
C LEU A 6 -16.39 -16.62 2.24
N LEU A 7 -15.29 -17.20 2.71
CA LEU A 7 -14.15 -16.46 3.21
C LEU A 7 -13.59 -15.68 2.02
N LEU A 8 -14.05 -14.44 1.87
CA LEU A 8 -13.43 -13.43 1.02
C LEU A 8 -12.01 -13.18 1.56
N GLY A 9 -11.05 -13.99 1.10
CA GLY A 9 -9.65 -13.78 1.38
C GLY A 9 -9.15 -12.52 0.68
N VAL A 10 -8.30 -11.75 1.37
CA VAL A 10 -7.52 -10.69 0.72
C VAL A 10 -6.34 -11.36 0.02
N PHE A 11 -6.27 -11.21 -1.29
CA PHE A 11 -5.15 -11.70 -2.08
C PHE A 11 -4.33 -10.51 -2.59
N ALA A 12 -3.01 -10.64 -2.52
CA ALA A 12 -2.07 -9.79 -3.24
C ALA A 12 -1.38 -10.60 -4.34
N PHE A 13 -0.84 -9.96 -5.37
CA PHE A 13 -0.02 -10.66 -6.36
C PHE A 13 1.43 -10.25 -6.20
N VAL A 14 2.30 -11.24 -6.02
CA VAL A 14 3.76 -11.02 -5.92
C VAL A 14 4.41 -11.93 -6.95
N GLN A 15 5.18 -11.33 -7.86
CA GLN A 15 5.79 -12.02 -8.99
C GLN A 15 4.77 -12.85 -9.82
N GLY A 16 3.55 -12.32 -9.96
CA GLY A 16 2.46 -12.95 -10.71
C GLY A 16 1.77 -14.12 -9.99
N GLN A 17 2.15 -14.44 -8.75
CA GLN A 17 1.50 -15.47 -7.95
C GLN A 17 0.55 -14.87 -6.91
N PRO A 18 -0.65 -15.43 -6.72
CA PRO A 18 -1.56 -15.00 -5.67
C PRO A 18 -0.99 -15.38 -4.30
N GLN A 19 -0.92 -14.39 -3.41
CA GLN A 19 -0.53 -14.54 -2.03
C GLN A 19 -1.75 -14.35 -1.12
N ALA A 20 -2.01 -15.33 -0.26
CA ALA A 20 -2.94 -15.16 0.85
C ALA A 20 -2.36 -14.15 1.85
N VAL A 21 -3.11 -13.08 2.14
CA VAL A 21 -2.70 -12.08 3.14
C VAL A 21 -3.26 -12.51 4.51
N PRO A 22 -2.41 -12.80 5.51
CA PRO A 22 -2.89 -13.22 6.82
C PRO A 22 -3.55 -12.09 7.58
N ARG A 23 -4.44 -12.46 8.50
CA ARG A 23 -4.98 -11.53 9.49
C ARG A 23 -3.98 -11.31 10.61
N GLY A 24 -3.72 -10.06 10.96
CA GLY A 24 -2.81 -9.65 12.03
C GLY A 24 -3.25 -8.38 12.75
N SER A 25 -2.43 -7.89 13.67
CA SER A 25 -2.66 -6.60 14.35
C SER A 25 -2.35 -5.42 13.42
N ALA A 26 -3.03 -4.29 13.60
CA ALA A 26 -2.68 -3.07 12.89
C ALA A 26 -1.26 -2.60 13.30
N PRO A 27 -0.37 -2.30 12.33
CA PRO A 27 0.91 -1.67 12.60
C PRO A 27 0.78 -0.15 12.82
N THR A 28 1.79 0.43 13.44
CA THR A 28 2.04 1.86 13.54
C THR A 28 2.65 2.36 12.24
N LEU A 29 2.01 3.36 11.62
CA LEU A 29 2.54 4.00 10.42
C LEU A 29 3.56 5.10 10.80
N ASP A 30 4.72 4.68 11.28
CA ASP A 30 5.88 5.54 11.60
C ASP A 30 7.07 5.38 10.63
N GLY A 31 6.97 4.43 9.71
CA GLY A 31 7.96 4.17 8.66
C GLY A 31 9.10 3.25 9.10
N THR A 32 9.01 2.69 10.30
CA THR A 32 9.91 1.66 10.81
C THR A 32 9.21 0.30 10.74
N ILE A 33 9.94 -0.73 10.31
CA ILE A 33 9.43 -2.11 10.36
C ILE A 33 9.99 -2.75 11.63
N GLY A 34 9.22 -2.67 12.70
CA GLY A 34 9.58 -3.24 14.00
C GLY A 34 9.53 -4.77 14.00
N PRO A 35 10.44 -5.47 14.71
CA PRO A 35 10.54 -6.92 14.66
C PRO A 35 9.33 -7.64 15.24
N ALA A 36 8.63 -7.06 16.23
CA ALA A 36 7.43 -7.66 16.81
C ALA A 36 6.15 -7.36 16.01
N GLU A 37 6.10 -6.20 15.39
CA GLU A 37 4.91 -5.68 14.74
C GLU A 37 4.52 -6.47 13.49
N TRP A 38 5.47 -7.05 12.76
CA TRP A 38 5.22 -7.75 11.50
C TRP A 38 5.38 -9.27 11.59
N THR A 39 5.45 -9.82 12.81
CA THR A 39 5.60 -11.28 13.04
C THR A 39 4.42 -12.12 12.54
N ASP A 40 3.24 -11.51 12.44
CA ASP A 40 2.00 -12.10 11.96
C ASP A 40 1.73 -11.82 10.47
N ALA A 41 2.68 -11.18 9.78
CA ALA A 41 2.57 -10.88 8.37
C ALA A 41 3.12 -12.01 7.49
N ALA A 42 2.63 -12.08 6.25
CA ALA A 42 3.33 -12.80 5.21
C ALA A 42 4.62 -12.04 4.87
N ASP A 43 5.77 -12.70 4.99
CA ASP A 43 7.08 -12.18 4.60
C ASP A 43 7.48 -12.80 3.26
N LEU A 44 7.64 -11.96 2.24
CA LEU A 44 7.94 -12.36 0.88
C LEU A 44 9.24 -11.74 0.40
N PRO A 45 10.21 -12.52 -0.09
CA PRO A 45 11.43 -11.98 -0.66
C PRO A 45 11.11 -11.25 -1.98
N LEU A 46 11.74 -10.09 -2.16
CA LEU A 46 11.69 -9.35 -3.42
C LEU A 46 12.83 -9.82 -4.34
N GLY A 47 12.55 -9.95 -5.64
CA GLY A 47 13.54 -10.43 -6.62
C GLY A 47 14.78 -9.54 -6.76
N THR A 48 14.70 -8.28 -6.33
CA THR A 48 15.80 -7.30 -6.33
C THR A 48 16.56 -7.23 -5.00
N GLY A 49 16.28 -8.14 -4.07
CA GLY A 49 16.68 -8.04 -2.68
C GLY A 49 15.70 -7.23 -1.85
N GLY A 50 15.59 -7.56 -0.56
CA GLY A 50 14.58 -7.00 0.34
C GLY A 50 13.38 -7.93 0.55
N HIS A 51 12.41 -7.42 1.29
CA HIS A 51 11.24 -8.13 1.79
C HIS A 51 9.98 -7.27 1.66
N LEU A 52 8.89 -7.90 1.28
CA LEU A 52 7.54 -7.37 1.30
C LEU A 52 6.78 -8.05 2.44
N TYR A 53 6.22 -7.26 3.34
CA TYR A 53 5.38 -7.72 4.43
C TYR A 53 3.93 -7.37 4.13
N LEU A 54 3.04 -8.36 4.23
CA LEU A 54 1.61 -8.20 3.97
C LEU A 54 0.79 -8.75 5.13
N LYS A 55 -0.15 -7.96 5.64
CA LYS A 55 -1.19 -8.42 6.56
C LYS A 55 -2.43 -7.55 6.48
N HIS A 56 -3.54 -7.99 7.06
CA HIS A 56 -4.72 -7.15 7.23
C HIS A 56 -5.28 -7.29 8.64
N ASP A 57 -5.91 -6.25 9.19
CA ASP A 57 -6.60 -6.33 10.50
C ASP A 57 -8.10 -6.68 10.37
N GLY A 58 -8.60 -6.73 9.12
CA GLY A 58 -10.00 -6.96 8.77
C GLY A 58 -10.71 -5.69 8.31
N ARG A 59 -10.08 -4.52 8.48
CA ARG A 59 -10.49 -3.23 7.93
C ARG A 59 -9.53 -2.78 6.85
N ASP A 60 -8.23 -2.83 7.14
CA ASP A 60 -7.17 -2.27 6.30
C ASP A 60 -6.18 -3.36 5.85
N LEU A 61 -5.67 -3.19 4.62
CA LEU A 61 -4.50 -3.92 4.12
C LEU A 61 -3.25 -3.12 4.49
N HIS A 62 -2.35 -3.78 5.21
CA HIS A 62 -1.07 -3.23 5.64
C HIS A 62 0.05 -3.79 4.77
N VAL A 63 0.84 -2.89 4.20
CA VAL A 63 1.94 -3.21 3.31
C VAL A 63 3.19 -2.53 3.81
N ALA A 64 4.25 -3.30 4.05
CA ALA A 64 5.57 -2.75 4.33
C ALA A 64 6.60 -3.32 3.37
N ILE A 65 7.52 -2.47 2.93
CA ILE A 65 8.59 -2.85 2.00
C ILE A 65 9.91 -2.49 2.67
N ARG A 66 10.78 -3.49 2.82
CA ARG A 66 12.16 -3.33 3.27
C ARG A 66 13.07 -3.66 2.10
N GLY A 67 13.97 -2.76 1.73
CA GLY A 67 15.00 -3.06 0.72
C GLY A 67 16.36 -2.56 1.14
N SER A 68 17.35 -2.85 0.32
CA SER A 68 18.76 -2.49 0.55
C SER A 68 19.15 -1.12 -0.03
N GLY A 69 18.20 -0.32 -0.53
CA GLY A 69 18.46 0.99 -1.14
C GLY A 69 17.21 1.89 -1.20
N LEU A 70 17.31 3.01 -1.92
CA LEU A 70 16.18 3.91 -2.19
C LEU A 70 15.06 3.15 -2.89
N ILE A 71 13.93 3.00 -2.21
CA ILE A 71 12.73 2.39 -2.76
C ILE A 71 11.70 3.48 -2.99
N LEU A 72 11.29 3.63 -4.25
CA LEU A 72 10.01 4.24 -4.58
C LEU A 72 8.98 3.12 -4.60
N ALA A 73 7.90 3.29 -3.86
CA ALA A 73 6.83 2.30 -3.81
C ALA A 73 5.59 2.87 -4.50
N ASP A 74 5.26 2.29 -5.66
CA ASP A 74 3.94 2.40 -6.26
C ASP A 74 3.16 1.13 -5.95
N LEU A 75 1.99 1.26 -5.33
CA LEU A 75 1.06 0.16 -5.14
C LEU A 75 -0.10 0.29 -6.11
N CYS A 76 -0.24 -0.70 -7.00
CA CYS A 76 -1.39 -0.81 -7.89
C CYS A 76 -2.50 -1.62 -7.21
N VAL A 77 -3.65 -1.00 -6.99
CA VAL A 77 -4.81 -1.63 -6.37
C VAL A 77 -5.95 -1.69 -7.39
N GLU A 78 -6.35 -2.89 -7.76
CA GLU A 78 -7.52 -3.12 -8.62
C GLU A 78 -8.78 -3.35 -7.76
N ARG A 79 -9.88 -2.69 -8.13
CA ARG A 79 -11.20 -2.90 -7.53
C ARG A 79 -12.28 -2.72 -8.60
N GLY A 80 -12.97 -3.82 -8.92
CA GLY A 80 -13.89 -3.86 -10.06
C GLY A 80 -13.16 -3.48 -11.34
N ASP A 81 -13.70 -2.53 -12.10
CA ASP A 81 -13.10 -2.09 -13.37
C ASP A 81 -12.04 -0.98 -13.19
N THR A 82 -11.72 -0.60 -11.96
CA THR A 82 -10.80 0.51 -11.69
C THR A 82 -9.47 0.03 -11.15
N VAL A 83 -8.39 0.68 -11.58
CA VAL A 83 -7.04 0.51 -11.02
C VAL A 83 -6.61 1.84 -10.40
N ARG A 84 -6.19 1.80 -9.14
CA ARG A 84 -5.57 2.92 -8.45
C ARG A 84 -4.07 2.69 -8.34
N VAL A 85 -3.28 3.68 -8.71
CA VAL A 85 -1.84 3.71 -8.43
C VAL A 85 -1.63 4.62 -7.24
N LEU A 86 -1.14 4.05 -6.13
CA LEU A 86 -0.84 4.74 -4.88
C LEU A 86 0.67 4.94 -4.81
N HIS A 87 1.11 6.17 -4.98
CA HIS A 87 2.52 6.53 -5.04
C HIS A 87 3.01 7.00 -3.68
N SER A 88 4.06 6.39 -3.16
CA SER A 88 4.72 6.81 -1.92
C SER A 88 6.20 7.13 -2.15
N SER A 89 6.53 8.42 -2.03
CA SER A 89 7.89 8.94 -2.03
C SER A 89 7.96 10.21 -1.17
N ALA A 90 8.67 11.25 -1.61
CA ALA A 90 8.67 12.58 -0.99
C ALA A 90 7.29 13.27 -0.98
N SER A 91 6.30 12.69 -1.67
CA SER A 91 4.90 13.08 -1.58
C SER A 91 4.02 11.86 -1.80
N LEU A 92 2.77 11.94 -1.33
CA LEU A 92 1.76 10.94 -1.62
C LEU A 92 0.99 11.32 -2.88
N GLY A 93 0.71 10.31 -3.70
CA GLY A 93 0.10 10.47 -5.00
C GLY A 93 -0.97 9.45 -5.27
N THR A 94 -2.05 9.84 -5.92
CA THR A 94 -3.01 8.87 -6.46
C THR A 94 -3.37 9.19 -7.90
N ALA A 95 -3.27 8.18 -8.75
CA ALA A 95 -3.91 8.13 -10.06
C ALA A 95 -4.96 7.03 -10.07
N THR A 96 -6.10 7.29 -10.69
CA THR A 96 -7.14 6.28 -10.93
C THR A 96 -7.29 6.08 -12.42
N TYR A 97 -7.49 4.83 -12.83
CA TYR A 97 -7.66 4.43 -14.22
C TYR A 97 -8.93 3.60 -14.36
N ALA A 98 -9.65 3.81 -15.46
CA ALA A 98 -10.81 3.03 -15.87
C ALA A 98 -10.56 2.39 -17.25
N PRO A 99 -11.39 1.44 -17.71
CA PRO A 99 -11.28 0.91 -19.06
C PRO A 99 -11.47 2.03 -20.08
N GLY A 100 -10.55 2.12 -21.05
CA GLY A 100 -10.54 3.14 -22.11
C GLY A 100 -10.78 2.60 -23.52
N GLY A 101 -10.90 1.27 -23.66
CA GLY A 101 -10.95 0.52 -24.92
C GLY A 101 -10.52 -0.93 -24.70
N THR A 102 -10.38 -1.73 -25.77
CA THR A 102 -10.09 -3.17 -25.70
C THR A 102 -8.83 -3.49 -24.90
N ASP A 103 -7.79 -2.67 -25.00
CA ASP A 103 -6.49 -2.88 -24.33
C ASP A 103 -5.93 -1.59 -23.70
N SER A 104 -6.79 -0.61 -23.44
CA SER A 104 -6.35 0.68 -22.89
C SER A 104 -7.03 0.99 -21.56
N ARG A 105 -6.29 1.67 -20.71
CA ARG A 105 -6.79 2.25 -19.47
C ARG A 105 -6.73 3.78 -19.60
N THR A 106 -7.86 4.45 -19.37
CA THR A 106 -7.95 5.91 -19.38
C THR A 106 -7.78 6.43 -17.96
N ARG A 107 -6.87 7.38 -17.75
CA ARG A 107 -6.71 8.03 -16.45
C ARG A 107 -7.94 8.88 -16.14
N LEU A 108 -8.58 8.59 -15.02
CA LEU A 108 -9.67 9.37 -14.47
C LEU A 108 -9.09 10.56 -13.69
N GLY A 109 -9.12 11.74 -14.32
CA GLY A 109 -8.73 12.99 -13.70
C GLY A 109 -7.22 13.27 -13.67
N VAL A 110 -6.86 14.24 -12.84
CA VAL A 110 -5.47 14.67 -12.61
C VAL A 110 -4.84 13.90 -11.46
N PHE A 111 -3.53 13.75 -11.51
CA PHE A 111 -2.78 13.14 -10.42
C PHE A 111 -2.87 14.03 -9.18
N ALA A 112 -3.46 13.51 -8.11
CA ALA A 112 -3.64 14.25 -6.86
C ALA A 112 -2.41 14.06 -5.98
N TRP A 113 -1.60 15.12 -5.85
CA TRP A 113 -0.47 15.15 -4.92
C TRP A 113 -0.92 15.66 -3.56
N ALA A 114 -0.47 15.00 -2.49
CA ALA A 114 -0.64 15.41 -1.12
C ALA A 114 0.69 15.24 -0.37
N LEU A 115 0.83 15.94 0.76
CA LEU A 115 2.03 15.86 1.62
C LEU A 115 3.34 16.19 0.86
N ARG A 116 3.27 17.07 -0.13
CA ARG A 116 4.41 17.53 -0.91
C ARG A 116 4.98 18.76 -0.22
N ASP A 117 5.97 18.57 0.66
CA ASP A 117 6.95 19.58 1.06
C ASP A 117 8.05 18.92 1.91
N GLY A 118 9.30 19.22 1.59
CA GLY A 118 10.53 18.56 2.06
C GLY A 118 10.88 18.73 3.54
N THR A 119 9.89 18.82 4.43
CA THR A 119 10.09 18.44 5.83
C THR A 119 9.27 17.19 6.07
N ALA A 120 9.96 16.09 6.42
CA ALA A 120 9.35 14.85 6.90
C ALA A 120 8.39 15.06 8.10
N GLU A 121 8.35 16.29 8.63
CA GLU A 121 7.59 16.78 9.77
C GLU A 121 6.33 17.57 9.39
N SER A 122 6.15 18.05 8.16
CA SER A 122 5.14 19.10 7.86
C SER A 122 3.67 18.72 8.03
N ARG A 123 3.30 17.45 8.31
CA ARG A 123 1.98 17.18 8.93
C ARG A 123 1.91 16.09 10.01
N GLY A 124 3.04 15.50 10.42
CA GLY A 124 3.07 14.48 11.46
C GLY A 124 2.01 13.35 11.30
N PRO A 125 1.61 12.67 12.38
CA PRO A 125 0.53 11.69 12.36
C PRO A 125 -0.83 12.26 11.89
N ALA A 126 -1.10 13.54 12.18
CA ALA A 126 -2.39 14.17 11.89
C ALA A 126 -2.67 14.32 10.39
N GLY A 127 -1.69 14.76 9.59
CA GLY A 127 -1.89 14.86 8.14
C GLY A 127 -1.93 13.52 7.43
N ARG A 128 -1.28 12.49 7.99
CA ARG A 128 -1.45 11.11 7.49
C ARG A 128 -2.87 10.63 7.75
N GLN A 129 -3.42 10.90 8.94
CA GLN A 129 -4.81 10.59 9.25
C GLN A 129 -5.78 11.35 8.33
N GLU A 130 -5.59 12.66 8.13
CA GLU A 130 -6.40 13.46 7.21
C GLU A 130 -6.36 12.90 5.78
N HIS A 131 -5.17 12.50 5.30
CA HIS A 131 -5.01 11.87 4.00
C HIS A 131 -5.73 10.51 3.92
N TYR A 132 -5.59 9.69 4.96
CA TYR A 132 -6.30 8.42 5.07
C TYR A 132 -7.82 8.61 5.07
N ASP A 133 -8.35 9.53 5.86
CA ASP A 133 -9.79 9.81 5.94
C ASP A 133 -10.36 10.26 4.58
N ARG A 134 -9.56 11.02 3.80
CA ARG A 134 -9.98 11.54 2.50
C ARG A 134 -9.84 10.52 1.35
N PHE A 135 -8.77 9.72 1.35
CA PHE A 135 -8.40 8.89 0.19
C PHE A 135 -8.44 7.38 0.46
N GLY A 136 -8.68 6.98 1.71
CA GLY A 136 -8.74 5.58 2.15
C GLY A 136 -7.39 4.86 2.15
N TRP A 137 -6.28 5.62 2.18
CA TRP A 137 -4.93 5.07 2.32
C TRP A 137 -4.00 6.14 2.88
N ALA A 138 -2.91 5.73 3.50
CA ALA A 138 -1.79 6.58 3.87
C ALA A 138 -0.50 5.76 3.79
N ALA A 139 0.63 6.45 3.69
CA ALA A 139 1.93 5.82 3.70
C ALA A 139 2.96 6.72 4.40
N THR A 140 4.08 6.12 4.73
CA THR A 140 5.25 6.77 5.33
C THR A 140 6.49 6.10 4.77
N THR A 141 7.53 6.89 4.56
CA THR A 141 8.81 6.46 4.00
C THR A 141 9.91 6.98 4.92
N VAL A 142 10.89 6.13 5.22
CA VAL A 142 12.06 6.47 6.02
C VAL A 142 13.30 6.15 5.20
N GLY A 143 14.35 6.96 5.31
CA GLY A 143 15.61 6.75 4.60
C GLY A 143 15.67 7.29 3.16
N MET A 144 14.75 8.18 2.77
CA MET A 144 14.83 8.88 1.48
C MET A 144 15.74 10.11 1.48
N ALA A 145 16.36 10.46 2.61
CA ALA A 145 17.33 11.54 2.67
C ALA A 145 18.66 11.05 2.06
N GLY A 146 18.94 11.54 0.85
CA GLY A 146 20.30 11.61 0.30
C GLY A 146 20.96 12.91 0.71
#